data_AF-A0A0B6ZWK5-F1
#
_entry.id   AF-A0A0B6ZWK5-F1
#
_cell.length_a   1.000
_cell.length_b   1.000
_cell.length_c   1.000
_cell.angle_alpha   90.00
_cell.angle_beta   90.00
_cell.angle_gamma   90.00
#
_symmetry.space_group_name_H-M   'P 1'
#
loop_
_entity.id
_entity.type
_entity.pdbx_description
1 polymer ?
#
loop_
_entity_poly.entity_id
_entity_poly.type
_entity_poly.pdbx_seq_one_letter_code
_entity_poly.pdbx_strand_id
1 'polypeptide(L)'
;LMYNDESVLENHHLAVAFKLLQEDSCDILANLSKKQRQSLRKMVIDMVLATDMSKHMTLLADLKTMVETKKVAGSGVLLLDNYQDRIQVLQNMVHCSDLSNPTKPLDIYKTW
;
A
#
# COMPACT_ATOMS: atom_id res chain seq x y z
N LEU A 1 17.22 11.77 -11.88
CA LEU A 1 16.95 13.24 -11.92
C LEU A 1 15.55 13.61 -11.43
N MET A 2 14.45 13.36 -12.15
CA MET A 2 13.09 13.82 -11.74
C MET A 2 12.64 13.41 -10.32
N TYR A 3 13.03 12.21 -9.86
CA TYR A 3 12.69 11.69 -8.54
C TYR A 3 13.89 11.58 -7.58
N ASN A 4 15.00 12.24 -7.90
CA ASN A 4 16.21 12.30 -7.04
C ASN A 4 16.66 10.93 -6.51
N ASP A 5 16.55 9.89 -7.35
CA ASP A 5 16.98 8.51 -7.09
C ASP A 5 16.24 7.80 -5.93
N GLU A 6 15.12 8.36 -5.46
CA GLU A 6 14.27 7.82 -4.41
C GLU A 6 12.97 7.23 -4.99
N SER A 7 12.73 5.93 -4.76
CA SER A 7 11.53 5.19 -5.20
C SER A 7 11.07 5.59 -6.62
N VAL A 8 12.00 5.54 -7.58
CA VAL A 8 11.85 6.18 -8.90
C VAL A 8 10.64 5.61 -9.66
N LEU A 9 10.48 4.29 -9.66
CA LEU A 9 9.39 3.62 -10.38
C LEU A 9 8.07 3.78 -9.65
N GLU A 10 8.04 3.67 -8.33
CA GLU A 10 6.83 3.80 -7.52
C GLU A 10 6.26 5.22 -7.63
N ASN A 11 7.12 6.24 -7.61
CA ASN A 11 6.73 7.62 -7.88
C ASN A 11 6.18 7.80 -9.31
N HIS A 12 6.78 7.13 -10.30
CA HIS A 12 6.29 7.16 -11.67
C HIS A 12 4.91 6.49 -11.80
N HIS A 13 4.70 5.32 -11.19
CA HIS A 13 3.42 4.60 -11.17
C HIS A 13 2.30 5.49 -10.62
N LEU A 14 2.55 6.17 -9.50
CA LEU A 14 1.62 7.13 -8.91
C LEU A 14 1.33 8.31 -9.84
N ALA A 15 2.37 8.91 -10.42
CA ALA A 15 2.22 10.07 -11.29
C ALA A 15 1.36 9.75 -12.52
N VAL A 16 1.61 8.62 -13.17
CA VAL A 16 0.82 8.17 -14.33
C VAL A 16 -0.62 7.87 -13.93
N ALA A 17 -0.85 7.11 -12.85
CA ALA A 17 -2.20 6.76 -12.41
C ALA A 17 -3.06 8.01 -12.10
N PHE A 18 -2.52 8.99 -11.36
CA PHE A 18 -3.24 10.22 -11.05
C PHE A 18 -3.37 11.19 -12.24
N LYS A 19 -2.50 11.09 -13.25
CA LYS A 19 -2.66 11.81 -14.50
C LYS A 19 -3.81 11.23 -15.32
N LEU A 20 -3.92 9.91 -15.41
CA LEU A 20 -4.99 9.24 -16.16
C LEU A 20 -6.41 9.58 -15.63
N LEU A 21 -6.55 9.86 -14.34
CA LEU A 21 -7.82 10.33 -13.76
C LEU A 21 -8.28 11.70 -14.30
N GLN A 22 -7.41 12.46 -14.96
CA GLN A 22 -7.73 13.77 -15.55
C GLN A 22 -8.12 13.67 -17.02
N GLU A 23 -7.98 12.49 -17.64
CA GLU A 23 -8.44 12.24 -19.01
C GLU A 23 -9.97 12.22 -19.07
N ASP A 24 -10.51 12.53 -20.25
CA ASP A 24 -11.96 12.61 -20.46
C ASP A 24 -12.66 11.29 -20.07
N SER A 25 -13.68 11.39 -19.23
CA SER A 25 -14.48 10.25 -18.73
C SER A 25 -13.71 9.21 -17.88
N CYS A 26 -12.49 9.52 -17.41
CA CYS A 26 -11.67 8.60 -16.61
C CYS A 26 -11.70 8.87 -15.09
N ASP A 27 -12.34 9.94 -14.63
CA ASP A 27 -12.38 10.30 -13.21
C ASP A 27 -13.34 9.40 -12.41
N ILE A 28 -12.88 8.20 -12.06
CA ILE A 28 -13.62 7.25 -11.21
C ILE A 28 -13.88 7.77 -9.78
N LEU A 29 -13.25 8.88 -9.39
CA LEU A 29 -13.38 9.50 -8.08
C LEU A 29 -14.32 10.73 -8.11
N ALA A 30 -15.00 11.00 -9.23
CA ALA A 30 -15.84 12.20 -9.46
C ALA A 30 -16.84 12.48 -8.33
N ASN A 31 -17.44 11.42 -7.78
CA ASN A 31 -18.47 11.52 -6.75
C ASN A 31 -17.94 11.61 -5.32
N LEU A 32 -16.63 11.58 -5.11
CA LEU A 32 -16.03 11.73 -3.79
C LEU A 32 -15.92 13.20 -3.40
N SER A 33 -16.22 13.50 -2.13
CA SER A 33 -15.93 14.83 -1.57
C SER A 33 -14.44 15.14 -1.62
N LYS A 34 -14.10 16.43 -1.60
CA LYS A 34 -12.70 16.90 -1.57
C LYS A 34 -11.88 16.24 -0.45
N LYS A 35 -12.48 16.08 0.74
CA LYS A 35 -11.84 15.44 1.90
C LYS A 35 -11.57 13.94 1.65
N GLN A 36 -12.52 13.23 1.06
CA GLN A 36 -12.35 11.82 0.70
C GLN A 36 -11.26 11.63 -0.35
N ARG A 37 -11.22 12.49 -1.39
CA ARG A 37 -10.16 12.47 -2.41
C ARG A 37 -8.77 12.69 -1.82
N GLN A 38 -8.63 13.65 -0.91
CA GLN A 38 -7.36 13.91 -0.22
C GLN A 38 -6.93 12.71 0.62
N SER A 39 -7.86 12.11 1.36
CA SER A 39 -7.61 10.91 2.17
C SER A 39 -7.19 9.72 1.30
N LEU A 40 -7.92 9.45 0.22
CA LEU A 40 -7.63 8.37 -0.71
C LEU A 40 -6.26 8.58 -1.37
N ARG A 41 -5.98 9.79 -1.88
CA ARG A 41 -4.70 10.12 -2.50
C ARG A 41 -3.54 9.83 -1.55
N LYS A 42 -3.65 10.25 -0.29
CA LYS A 42 -2.63 9.98 0.72
C LYS A 42 -2.42 8.47 0.93
N MET A 43 -3.49 7.72 1.15
CA MET A 43 -3.39 6.26 1.37
C MET A 43 -2.79 5.53 0.18
N VAL A 44 -3.19 5.87 -1.05
CA VAL A 44 -2.66 5.25 -2.27
C VAL A 44 -1.17 5.55 -2.44
N ILE A 45 -0.73 6.78 -2.19
CA ILE A 45 0.69 7.15 -2.22
C ILE A 45 1.47 6.32 -1.19
N ASP A 46 0.99 6.29 0.06
CA ASP A 46 1.67 5.56 1.13
C ASP A 46 1.78 4.05 0.83
N MET A 47 0.76 3.44 0.21
CA MET A 47 0.77 2.02 -0.17
C MET A 47 1.65 1.71 -1.38
N VAL A 48 1.60 2.50 -2.46
CA VAL A 48 2.43 2.24 -3.66
C VAL A 48 3.90 2.51 -3.36
N LEU A 49 4.24 3.54 -2.58
CA LEU A 49 5.62 3.77 -2.18
C LEU A 49 6.17 2.65 -1.28
N ALA A 50 5.31 1.85 -0.64
CA ALA A 50 5.71 0.72 0.18
C ALA A 50 6.02 -0.55 -0.63
N THR A 51 5.72 -0.60 -1.94
CA THR A 51 6.12 -1.72 -2.81
C THR A 51 7.59 -1.62 -3.23
N ASP A 52 8.25 -0.50 -2.96
CA ASP A 52 9.70 -0.34 -3.15
C ASP A 52 10.46 -1.36 -2.27
N MET A 53 11.13 -2.31 -2.92
CA MET A 53 11.84 -3.39 -2.24
C MET A 53 12.99 -2.91 -1.33
N SER A 54 13.51 -1.70 -1.52
CA SER A 54 14.48 -1.10 -0.59
C SER A 54 13.89 -0.90 0.82
N LYS A 55 12.56 -0.79 0.93
CA LYS A 55 11.84 -0.58 2.21
C LYS A 55 11.39 -1.88 2.87
N HIS A 56 11.58 -3.03 2.23
CA HIS A 56 11.08 -4.32 2.72
C HIS A 56 11.51 -4.61 4.17
N MET A 57 12.77 -4.38 4.51
CA MET A 57 13.28 -4.68 5.85
C MET A 57 12.67 -3.77 6.92
N THR A 58 12.45 -2.49 6.60
CA THR A 58 11.77 -1.53 7.49
C THR A 58 10.32 -1.94 7.72
N LEU A 59 9.57 -2.23 6.64
CA LEU A 59 8.18 -2.68 6.73
C LEU A 59 8.03 -3.96 7.58
N LEU A 60 8.95 -4.90 7.41
CA LEU A 60 8.97 -6.14 8.18
C LEU A 60 9.31 -5.89 9.67
N ALA A 61 10.25 -5.01 9.96
CA ALA A 61 10.59 -4.64 11.34
C ALA A 61 9.39 -4.01 12.04
N ASP A 62 8.73 -3.04 11.39
CA ASP A 62 7.55 -2.37 11.92
C ASP A 62 6.40 -3.37 12.13
N LEU A 63 6.18 -4.30 11.18
CA LEU A 63 5.16 -5.34 11.31
C LEU A 63 5.44 -6.28 12.49
N LYS A 64 6.69 -6.67 12.72
CA LYS A 64 7.07 -7.48 13.89
C LYS A 64 6.76 -6.75 15.19
N THR A 65 7.16 -5.48 15.31
CA THR A 65 6.83 -4.65 16.47
C THR A 65 5.32 -4.52 16.67
N MET A 66 4.55 -4.41 15.59
CA MET A 66 3.09 -4.38 15.68
C MET A 66 2.52 -5.69 16.22
N VAL A 67 3.01 -6.85 15.74
CA VAL A 67 2.59 -8.17 16.25
C VAL A 67 2.91 -8.34 17.73
N GLU A 68 4.05 -7.82 18.20
CA GLU A 68 4.46 -7.90 19.61
C GLU A 68 3.66 -6.97 20.53
N THR A 69 3.18 -5.83 20.02
CA THR A 69 2.59 -4.77 20.85
C THR A 69 1.07 -4.68 20.76
N LYS A 70 0.45 -5.16 19.68
CA LYS A 70 -0.99 -5.01 19.47
C LYS A 70 -1.78 -6.11 20.17
N LYS A 71 -2.82 -5.67 20.87
CA LYS A 71 -3.77 -6.57 21.54
C LYS A 71 -4.88 -6.95 20.58
N VAL A 72 -5.25 -8.23 20.64
CA VAL A 72 -6.46 -8.73 20.01
C VAL A 72 -7.64 -8.41 20.92
N ALA A 73 -8.75 -7.92 20.36
CA ALA A 73 -10.00 -7.78 21.10
C ALA A 73 -10.47 -9.15 21.61
N GLY A 74 -11.33 -9.18 22.63
CA GLY A 74 -11.90 -10.44 23.15
C GLY A 74 -12.64 -11.29 22.09
N SER A 75 -12.92 -10.72 20.91
CA SER A 75 -13.53 -11.36 19.74
C SER A 75 -12.54 -11.97 18.73
N GLY A 76 -11.22 -11.87 18.95
CA GLY A 76 -10.22 -12.33 17.97
C GLY A 76 -9.88 -11.29 16.89
N VAL A 77 -10.43 -10.07 16.96
CA VAL A 77 -10.22 -9.00 15.97
C VAL A 77 -9.08 -8.08 16.40
N LEU A 78 -8.22 -7.71 15.45
CA LEU A 78 -7.11 -6.77 15.68
C LEU A 78 -7.64 -5.34 15.92
N LEU A 79 -7.17 -4.68 16.98
CA LEU A 79 -7.52 -3.30 17.27
C LEU A 79 -6.50 -2.34 16.63
N LEU A 80 -6.98 -1.51 15.69
CA LEU A 80 -6.19 -0.54 14.93
C LEU A 80 -6.81 0.86 15.08
N ASP A 81 -6.55 1.51 16.21
CA ASP A 81 -7.29 2.69 16.67
C ASP A 81 -6.94 3.97 15.89
N ASN A 82 -5.71 4.06 15.38
CA ASN A 82 -5.23 5.25 14.71
C ASN A 82 -4.90 5.00 13.22
N TYR A 83 -4.72 6.09 12.49
CA TYR A 83 -4.39 6.03 11.06
C TYR A 83 -3.06 5.32 10.81
N GLN A 84 -2.04 5.55 11.65
CA GLN A 84 -0.70 5.00 11.47
C GLN A 84 -0.70 3.48 11.55
N ASP A 85 -1.42 2.91 12.51
CA ASP A 85 -1.60 1.47 12.64
C ASP A 85 -2.29 0.88 11.40
N ARG A 86 -3.36 1.53 10.93
CA ARG A 86 -4.12 1.07 9.77
C ARG A 86 -3.31 1.13 8.48
N ILE A 87 -2.59 2.23 8.24
CA ILE A 87 -1.82 2.39 7.01
C ILE A 87 -0.64 1.43 6.97
N GLN A 88 0.03 1.19 8.12
CA GLN A 88 1.11 0.21 8.21
C GLN A 88 0.64 -1.21 7.86
N VAL A 89 -0.55 -1.62 8.33
CA VAL A 89 -1.14 -2.91 7.94
C VAL A 89 -1.46 -2.95 6.45
N LEU A 90 -2.05 -1.87 5.90
CA LEU A 90 -2.40 -1.81 4.48
C LEU A 90 -1.15 -1.83 3.57
N GLN A 91 -0.08 -1.13 3.95
CA GLN A 91 1.21 -1.17 3.26
C GLN A 91 1.77 -2.59 3.21
N ASN A 92 1.82 -3.27 4.36
CA ASN A 92 2.26 -4.67 4.42
C ASN A 92 1.32 -5.61 3.64
N MET A 93 0.02 -5.36 3.64
CA MET A 93 -0.95 -6.17 2.89
C MET A 93 -0.71 -6.10 1.37
N VAL A 94 -0.48 -4.90 0.83
CA VAL A 94 -0.14 -4.72 -0.59
C VAL A 94 1.23 -5.33 -0.90
N HIS A 95 2.22 -5.12 -0.02
CA HIS A 95 3.57 -5.70 -0.20
C HIS A 95 3.57 -7.23 -0.19
N CYS A 96 2.82 -7.84 0.74
CA CYS A 96 2.62 -9.28 0.77
C CYS A 96 1.90 -9.79 -0.49
N SER A 97 0.98 -8.98 -1.05
CA SER A 97 0.30 -9.33 -2.30
C SER A 97 1.27 -9.32 -3.48
N ASP A 98 2.17 -8.35 -3.53
CA ASP A 98 3.22 -8.25 -4.56
C ASP A 98 4.22 -9.41 -4.47
N LEU A 99 4.57 -9.83 -3.25
CA LEU A 99 5.45 -10.96 -2.98
C LEU A 99 4.72 -12.32 -2.89
N SER A 100 3.47 -12.40 -3.35
CA SER A 100 2.62 -13.58 -3.12
C SER A 100 2.84 -14.73 -4.10
N ASN A 101 3.63 -14.56 -5.16
CA ASN A 101 3.77 -15.60 -6.20
C ASN A 101 4.20 -16.97 -5.63
N PRO A 102 5.21 -17.06 -4.74
CA PRO A 102 5.62 -18.34 -4.15
C PRO A 102 4.61 -18.94 -3.16
N THR A 103 3.55 -18.23 -2.79
CA THR A 103 2.51 -18.71 -1.86
C THR A 103 1.29 -19.29 -2.60
N LYS A 104 1.25 -19.18 -3.93
CA LYS A 104 0.17 -19.73 -4.77
C LYS A 104 0.37 -21.24 -5.00
N PRO A 105 -0.70 -21.97 -5.42
CA PRO A 105 -0.57 -23.33 -5.91
C PRO A 105 0.58 -23.50 -6.92
N LEU A 106 1.24 -24.65 -6.89
CA LEU A 106 2.53 -24.86 -7.57
C LEU A 106 2.47 -24.64 -9.09
N ASP A 107 1.36 -24.98 -9.72
CA ASP A 107 1.09 -24.75 -11.14
C ASP A 107 1.05 -23.25 -11.48
N ILE A 108 0.46 -22.44 -10.61
CA ILE A 108 0.43 -20.98 -10.74
C ILE A 108 1.81 -20.38 -10.45
N TYR A 109 2.44 -20.76 -9.34
CA TYR A 109 3.76 -20.24 -8.96
C TYR A 109 4.80 -20.45 -10.07
N LYS A 110 4.85 -21.63 -10.70
CA LYS A 110 5.79 -21.92 -11.79
C LYS A 110 5.61 -21.04 -13.05
N THR A 111 4.42 -20.48 -13.23
CA THR A 111 4.10 -19.64 -14.40
C THR A 111 4.55 -18.19 -14.20
N TRP A 112 4.52 -17.71 -12.96
CA TRP A 112 5.03 -16.40 -12.56
C TRP A 112 6.56 -16.36 -12.56
#